data_AF-A0AAF0QWH5-F1
#
_entry.id   AF-A0AAF0QWH5-F1
#
_cell.length_a   1.000
_cell.length_b   1.000
_cell.length_c   1.000
_cell.angle_alpha   90.00
_cell.angle_beta   90.00
_cell.angle_gamma   90.00
#
_symmetry.space_group_name_H-M   'P 1'
#
loop_
_entity.id
_entity.type
_entity.pdbx_description
1 polymer ?
#
loop_
_entity_poly.entity_id
_entity_poly.type
_entity_poly.pdbx_seq_one_letter_code
_entity_poly.pdbx_strand_id
1 'polypeptide(L)'
;MPNLEYLNLIKCIGLEEVHQSLEYCAKLIQLHLHGCISLMRFPCVNVESLDLQYCSSLEKFQEIVGRMKPELDIHMGYSGIIELPSLIKYQTHITKLNLSSMKNLVALPSSI
;
A
#
# COMPACT_ATOMS: atom_id res chain seq x y z
N MET A 1 -7.01 -16.88 5.53
CA MET A 1 -7.87 -16.22 6.54
C MET A 1 -9.08 -15.62 5.82
N PRO A 2 -10.18 -16.36 5.65
CA PRO A 2 -11.23 -15.96 4.69
C PRO A 2 -12.05 -14.74 5.11
N ASN A 3 -11.97 -14.33 6.38
CA ASN A 3 -12.79 -13.26 6.95
C ASN A 3 -11.99 -12.08 7.51
N LEU A 4 -10.69 -11.99 7.20
CA LEU A 4 -9.87 -10.88 7.69
C LEU A 4 -10.26 -9.61 6.94
N GLU A 5 -10.79 -8.61 7.66
CA GLU A 5 -11.19 -7.31 7.09
C GLU A 5 -10.20 -6.19 7.45
N TYR A 6 -9.51 -6.33 8.57
CA TYR A 6 -8.59 -5.33 9.10
C TYR A 6 -7.30 -6.00 9.54
N LEU A 7 -6.16 -5.52 9.04
CA LEU A 7 -4.84 -5.96 9.48
C LEU A 7 -4.01 -4.76 9.90
N ASN A 8 -3.60 -4.75 11.17
CA ASN A 8 -2.75 -3.72 11.74
C ASN A 8 -1.39 -4.30 12.12
N LEU A 9 -0.36 -3.77 11.50
CA LEU A 9 1.05 -4.08 11.68
C LEU A 9 1.85 -2.81 11.99
N ILE A 10 1.20 -1.78 12.53
CA ILE A 10 1.82 -0.47 12.80
C ILE A 10 3.04 -0.66 13.71
N LYS A 11 4.17 -0.05 13.32
CA LYS A 11 5.45 -0.04 14.03
C LYS A 11 6.05 -1.43 14.25
N CYS A 12 5.75 -2.40 13.40
CA CYS A 12 6.50 -3.65 13.34
C CYS A 12 7.89 -3.41 12.72
N ILE A 13 8.82 -2.84 13.50
CA ILE A 13 10.12 -2.37 13.01
C ILE A 13 11.03 -3.46 12.45
N GLY A 14 10.82 -4.73 12.84
CA GLY A 14 11.56 -5.89 12.33
C GLY A 14 10.83 -6.63 11.21
N LEU A 15 9.68 -6.13 10.75
CA LEU A 15 8.93 -6.75 9.66
C LEU A 15 9.59 -6.41 8.33
N GLU A 16 10.20 -7.40 7.71
CA GLU A 16 10.87 -7.25 6.41
C GLU A 16 9.93 -7.52 5.23
N GLU A 17 9.02 -8.50 5.39
CA GLU A 17 8.10 -8.93 4.35
C GLU A 17 6.71 -9.24 4.93
N VAL A 18 5.67 -8.79 4.22
CA VAL A 18 4.30 -9.27 4.43
C VAL A 18 4.02 -10.41 3.46
N HIS A 19 3.60 -11.56 3.99
CA HIS A 19 3.47 -12.79 3.23
C HIS A 19 2.35 -12.71 2.15
N GLN A 20 2.60 -13.37 1.02
CA GLN A 20 1.76 -13.45 -0.19
C GLN A 20 0.31 -13.90 0.07
N SER A 21 0.07 -14.58 1.19
CA SER A 21 -1.26 -15.02 1.60
C SER A 21 -2.31 -13.90 1.72
N LEU A 22 -1.89 -12.63 1.87
CA LEU A 22 -2.84 -11.50 1.89
C LEU A 22 -3.45 -11.21 0.51
N GLU A 23 -2.84 -11.64 -0.58
CA GLU A 23 -3.42 -11.52 -1.93
C GLU A 23 -4.78 -12.25 -2.01
N TYR A 24 -4.90 -13.37 -1.30
CA TYR A 24 -6.13 -14.18 -1.24
C TYR A 24 -7.09 -13.74 -0.13
N CYS A 25 -6.78 -12.68 0.62
CA CYS A 25 -7.67 -12.14 1.65
C CYS A 25 -8.74 -11.27 1.01
N ALA A 26 -9.69 -11.91 0.31
CA ALA A 26 -10.74 -11.24 -0.46
C ALA A 26 -11.61 -10.29 0.36
N LYS A 27 -11.66 -10.45 1.70
CA LYS A 27 -12.41 -9.57 2.62
C LYS A 27 -11.59 -8.43 3.22
N LEU A 28 -10.29 -8.34 2.96
CA LEU A 28 -9.45 -7.30 3.55
C LEU A 28 -9.91 -5.93 3.03
N ILE A 29 -10.18 -5.02 3.95
CA ILE A 29 -10.63 -3.64 3.67
C ILE A 29 -9.50 -2.67 4.00
N GLN A 30 -8.78 -2.89 5.11
CA GLN A 30 -7.75 -1.98 5.58
C GLN A 30 -6.46 -2.74 5.92
N LEU A 31 -5.34 -2.21 5.44
CA LEU A 31 -4.00 -2.68 5.77
C LEU A 31 -3.16 -1.52 6.30
N HIS A 32 -2.78 -1.58 7.57
CA HIS A 32 -1.94 -0.57 8.22
C HIS A 32 -0.53 -1.12 8.47
N LEU A 33 0.46 -0.52 7.81
CA LEU A 33 1.88 -0.84 7.88
C LEU A 33 2.72 0.37 8.32
N HIS A 34 2.07 1.43 8.81
CA HIS A 34 2.72 2.66 9.26
C HIS A 34 3.91 2.38 10.19
N GLY A 35 5.08 2.94 9.87
CA GLY A 35 6.27 2.83 10.71
C GLY A 35 6.96 1.46 10.69
N CYS A 36 6.64 0.59 9.73
CA CYS A 36 7.43 -0.63 9.46
C CYS A 36 8.71 -0.25 8.72
N ILE A 37 9.69 0.27 9.45
CA ILE A 37 10.91 0.86 8.85
C ILE A 37 11.75 -0.13 8.04
N SER A 38 11.76 -1.42 8.42
CA SER A 38 12.50 -2.49 7.74
C SER A 38 11.70 -3.17 6.64
N LEU A 39 10.45 -2.76 6.40
CA LEU A 39 9.59 -3.38 5.39
C LEU A 39 10.16 -3.13 4.00
N MET A 40 10.57 -4.20 3.34
CA MET A 40 11.10 -4.16 1.98
C MET A 40 10.03 -4.56 0.96
N ARG A 41 9.08 -5.42 1.36
CA ARG A 41 8.10 -6.03 0.45
C ARG A 41 6.76 -6.27 1.14
N PHE A 42 5.68 -6.00 0.41
CA PHE A 42 4.33 -6.45 0.76
C PHE A 42 3.72 -7.11 -0.48
N PRO A 43 2.60 -7.85 -0.40
CA PRO A 43 2.01 -8.51 -1.55
C PRO A 43 1.05 -7.58 -2.30
N CYS A 44 0.58 -8.02 -3.47
CA CYS A 44 -0.58 -7.40 -4.10
C CYS A 44 -1.78 -7.52 -3.16
N VAL A 45 -2.52 -6.43 -2.97
CA VAL A 45 -3.66 -6.38 -2.04
C VAL A 45 -4.88 -5.77 -2.71
N ASN A 46 -6.05 -6.21 -2.26
CA ASN A 46 -7.34 -5.70 -2.67
C ASN A 46 -8.04 -5.04 -1.48
N VAL A 47 -7.71 -3.77 -1.23
CA VAL A 47 -8.11 -3.00 -0.04
C VAL A 47 -8.79 -1.68 -0.44
N GLU A 48 -9.52 -1.08 0.49
CA GLU A 48 -10.09 0.27 0.37
C GLU A 48 -9.18 1.31 1.04
N SER A 49 -8.32 0.90 1.98
CA SER A 49 -7.34 1.77 2.63
C SER A 49 -5.99 1.07 2.86
N LEU A 50 -4.91 1.78 2.52
CA LEU A 50 -3.53 1.34 2.72
C LEU A 50 -2.68 2.46 3.35
N ASP A 51 -2.06 2.17 4.48
CA ASP A 51 -1.11 3.06 5.14
C ASP A 51 0.30 2.45 5.19
N LEU A 52 1.20 3.04 4.39
CA LEU A 52 2.63 2.74 4.27
C LEU A 52 3.50 3.91 4.77
N GLN A 53 2.94 4.85 5.53
CA GLN A 53 3.71 5.99 6.01
C GLN A 53 4.92 5.53 6.84
N TYR A 54 6.05 6.23 6.72
CA TYR A 54 7.29 5.91 7.44
C TYR A 54 7.87 4.50 7.17
N CYS A 55 7.51 3.85 6.05
CA CYS A 55 8.17 2.62 5.57
C CYS A 55 9.42 2.97 4.76
N SER A 56 10.51 3.34 5.43
CA SER A 56 11.72 3.89 4.80
C SER A 56 12.48 2.90 3.92
N SER A 57 12.47 1.60 4.24
CA SER A 57 13.11 0.56 3.42
C SER A 57 12.25 0.06 2.25
N LEU A 58 11.01 0.54 2.12
CA LEU A 58 10.09 0.11 1.07
C LEU A 58 10.37 0.89 -0.21
N GLU A 59 11.25 0.38 -1.07
CA GLU A 59 11.62 1.03 -2.32
C GLU A 59 10.64 0.76 -3.46
N LYS A 60 10.00 -0.41 -3.45
CA LYS A 60 9.08 -0.88 -4.50
C LYS A 60 7.65 -0.95 -4.00
N PHE A 61 6.76 -0.23 -4.67
CA PHE A 61 5.33 -0.34 -4.41
C PHE A 61 4.72 -1.45 -5.28
N GLN A 62 3.90 -2.31 -4.68
CA GLN A 62 3.18 -3.35 -5.42
C GLN A 62 1.89 -2.83 -6.06
N GLU A 63 1.42 -3.50 -7.10
CA GLU A 63 0.10 -3.22 -7.68
C GLU A 63 -1.01 -3.43 -6.62
N ILE A 64 -2.02 -2.55 -6.64
CA ILE A 64 -3.22 -2.66 -5.81
C ILE A 64 -4.39 -2.93 -6.74
N VAL A 65 -5.12 -4.01 -6.47
CA VAL A 65 -6.37 -4.33 -7.15
C VAL A 65 -7.45 -3.64 -6.34
N GLY A 66 -7.76 -2.37 -6.60
CA GLY A 66 -8.80 -1.68 -5.83
C GLY A 66 -10.13 -2.45 -5.85
N ARG A 67 -10.84 -2.49 -4.71
CA ARG A 67 -12.18 -3.13 -4.65
C ARG A 67 -13.14 -2.48 -5.64
N MET A 68 -14.22 -3.17 -6.03
CA MET A 68 -15.32 -2.60 -6.87
C MET A 68 -16.12 -1.47 -6.18
N LYS A 69 -15.55 -0.81 -5.18
CA LYS A 69 -16.09 0.41 -4.58
C LYS A 69 -15.39 1.63 -5.17
N PRO A 70 -16.05 2.80 -5.17
CA PRO A 70 -15.52 3.96 -5.87
C PRO A 70 -14.26 4.56 -5.25
N GLU A 71 -13.92 4.27 -3.99
CA GLU A 71 -12.92 5.03 -3.25
C GLU A 71 -11.74 4.18 -2.77
N LEU A 72 -10.53 4.67 -3.02
CA LEU A 72 -9.27 4.11 -2.53
C LEU A 72 -8.46 5.22 -1.84
N ASP A 73 -8.08 4.97 -0.59
CA ASP A 73 -7.26 5.88 0.24
C ASP A 73 -5.87 5.30 0.48
N ILE A 74 -4.83 5.99 -0.01
CA ILE A 74 -3.43 5.55 0.09
C ILE A 74 -2.59 6.63 0.79
N HIS A 75 -1.92 6.23 1.86
CA HIS A 75 -0.96 7.06 2.59
C HIS A 75 0.41 6.44 2.55
N MET A 76 1.40 7.14 2.01
CA MET A 76 2.75 6.60 1.80
C MET A 76 3.84 7.65 1.98
N GLY A 77 3.50 8.74 2.66
CA GLY A 77 4.47 9.77 3.00
C GLY A 77 5.61 9.25 3.87
N TYR A 78 6.81 9.81 3.71
CA TYR A 78 8.05 9.34 4.37
C TYR A 78 8.45 7.90 4.04
N SER A 79 7.88 7.27 3.01
CA SER A 79 8.33 5.97 2.52
C SER A 79 9.59 6.09 1.63
N GLY A 80 10.27 4.97 1.43
CA GLY A 80 11.42 4.85 0.52
C GLY A 80 11.04 4.72 -0.96
N ILE A 81 9.74 4.76 -1.30
CA ILE A 81 9.22 4.38 -2.61
C ILE A 81 9.80 5.28 -3.71
N ILE A 82 10.32 4.64 -4.75
CA ILE A 82 10.98 5.31 -5.89
C ILE A 82 9.99 5.55 -7.04
N GLU A 83 9.11 4.58 -7.28
CA GLU A 83 8.12 4.60 -8.35
C GLU A 83 6.78 4.03 -7.90
N LEU A 84 5.71 4.58 -8.45
CA LEU A 84 4.34 4.11 -8.29
C LEU A 84 3.95 3.30 -9.54
N PRO A 85 3.34 2.11 -9.41
CA PRO A 85 2.87 1.33 -10.54
C PRO A 85 1.73 2.07 -11.26
N SER A 86 1.48 1.69 -12.51
CA SER A 86 0.32 2.18 -13.26
C SER A 86 -0.96 1.68 -12.61
N LEU A 87 -1.69 2.58 -11.95
CA LEU A 87 -2.97 2.28 -11.28
C LEU A 87 -4.14 2.17 -12.28
N ILE A 88 -3.90 2.39 -13.58
CA ILE A 88 -4.89 2.42 -14.69
C ILE A 88 -5.75 1.17 -14.78
N LYS A 89 -5.23 0.01 -14.34
CA LYS A 89 -5.89 -1.27 -14.63
C LYS A 89 -7.23 -1.43 -13.92
N TYR A 90 -7.60 -0.54 -12.99
CA TYR A 90 -8.80 -0.67 -12.17
C TYR A 90 -9.65 0.60 -12.20
N GLN A 91 -10.97 0.45 -12.37
CA GLN A 91 -12.00 1.50 -12.36
C GLN A 91 -12.19 2.17 -10.98
N THR A 92 -11.21 2.09 -10.10
CA THR A 92 -11.25 2.71 -8.76
C THR A 92 -10.80 4.15 -8.84
N HIS A 93 -11.60 5.07 -8.30
CA HIS A 93 -11.21 6.48 -8.18
C HIS A 93 -10.39 6.65 -6.90
N ILE A 94 -9.10 6.93 -7.05
CA ILE A 94 -8.26 7.30 -5.91
C ILE A 94 -8.82 8.62 -5.37
N THR A 95 -9.31 8.62 -4.13
CA THR A 95 -9.88 9.85 -3.55
C THR A 95 -8.88 10.61 -2.70
N LYS A 96 -7.92 9.88 -2.10
CA LYS A 96 -6.83 10.47 -1.34
C LYS A 96 -5.53 9.75 -1.62
N LEU A 97 -4.53 10.52 -2.03
CA LEU A 97 -3.17 10.06 -2.24
C LEU A 97 -2.21 10.99 -1.50
N ASN A 98 -1.56 10.49 -0.44
CA ASN A 98 -0.58 11.26 0.32
C ASN A 98 0.85 10.79 0.02
N LEU A 99 1.57 11.63 -0.74
CA LEU A 99 2.97 11.43 -1.15
C LEU A 99 3.96 12.36 -0.42
N SER A 100 3.54 12.95 0.71
CA SER A 100 4.36 13.92 1.43
C SER A 100 5.72 13.37 1.83
N SER A 101 6.78 14.17 1.70
CA SER A 101 8.12 13.80 2.15
C SER A 101 8.71 12.52 1.52
N MET A 102 8.25 12.12 0.32
CA MET A 102 8.86 11.03 -0.46
C MET A 102 10.10 11.54 -1.20
N LYS A 103 11.27 11.36 -0.59
CA LYS A 103 12.54 11.94 -1.08
C LYS A 103 13.09 11.27 -2.33
N ASN A 104 12.71 10.01 -2.58
CA ASN A 104 13.24 9.19 -3.68
C ASN A 104 12.27 9.05 -4.86
N LEU A 105 11.08 9.67 -4.80
CA LEU A 105 10.05 9.54 -5.83
C LEU A 105 10.51 10.22 -7.12
N VAL A 106 10.67 9.45 -8.19
CA VAL A 106 11.18 9.96 -9.47
C VAL A 106 10.05 10.29 -10.46
N ALA A 107 8.94 9.55 -10.41
CA ALA A 107 7.84 9.71 -11.34
C ALA A 107 6.49 9.32 -10.72
N LEU A 108 5.43 9.96 -11.22
CA LEU A 108 4.05 9.55 -11.02
C LEU A 108 3.56 8.78 -12.26
N PRO A 109 2.70 7.75 -12.11
CA PRO A 109 2.03 7.12 -13.24
C PRO A 109 1.11 8.14 -13.93
N SER A 110 0.88 7.94 -15.23
CA SER A 110 0.15 8.89 -16.09
C SER A 110 -1.36 8.98 -15.84
N SER A 111 -1.87 8.40 -14.75
CA SER A 111 -3.30 8.13 -14.56
C SER A 111 -3.78 8.21 -13.11
N ILE A 112 -3.05 8.95 -12.28
CA ILE A 112 -3.56 9.37 -10.99
C ILE A 112 -4.69 10.38 -11.20
#